data_AF-A0A6N7YAL0-F1
#
_entry.id   AF-A0A6N7YAL0-F1
#
_cell.length_a   1.000
_cell.length_b   1.000
_cell.length_c   1.000
_cell.angle_alpha   90.00
_cell.angle_beta   90.00
_cell.angle_gamma   90.00
#
_symmetry.space_group_name_H-M   'P 1'
#
loop_
_entity.id
_entity.type
_entity.pdbx_description
1 polymer ?
#
loop_
_entity_poly.entity_id
_entity_poly.type
_entity_poly.pdbx_seq_one_letter_code
_entity_poly.pdbx_strand_id
1 'polypeptide(L)'
;MKLYVCWGAFATPVHEHVCASALQALRDAGHDPEVERTYSFGAIPGALQTPGRKRVHAGTGSHWVPALQLDDGTWIGGSKRIVAWAREHPAA
;
A
#
# COMPACT_ATOMS: atom_id res chain seq x y z
N MET A 1 5.02 -2.66 10.73
CA MET A 1 4.26 -1.85 9.74
C MET A 1 3.31 -2.71 8.91
N LYS A 2 2.25 -2.14 8.32
CA LYS A 2 1.28 -2.84 7.45
C LYS A 2 1.16 -2.19 6.08
N LEU A 3 1.26 -2.98 5.01
CA LEU A 3 1.06 -2.55 3.64
C LEU A 3 -0.30 -3.02 3.11
N TYR A 4 -1.18 -2.07 2.80
CA TYR A 4 -2.47 -2.30 2.19
C TYR A 4 -2.32 -2.32 0.66
N VAL A 5 -2.66 -3.45 0.04
CA VAL A 5 -2.52 -3.67 -1.41
C VAL A 5 -3.85 -4.05 -2.05
N CYS A 6 -3.94 -4.00 -3.38
CA CYS A 6 -5.06 -4.63 -4.09
C CYS A 6 -4.86 -6.15 -4.19
N TRP A 7 -5.81 -6.87 -4.80
CA TRP A 7 -5.69 -8.30 -5.06
C TRP A 7 -4.42 -8.66 -5.87
N GLY A 8 -4.00 -7.76 -6.76
CA GLY A 8 -2.88 -7.91 -7.68
C GLY A 8 -1.50 -7.55 -7.12
N ALA A 9 -1.07 -8.14 -6.01
CA ALA A 9 0.35 -8.22 -5.69
C ALA A 9 1.07 -9.26 -6.59
N PHE A 10 0.70 -9.31 -7.87
CA PHE A 10 1.23 -10.21 -8.88
C PHE A 10 1.97 -9.36 -9.92
N ALA A 11 3.16 -9.81 -10.34
CA ALA A 11 3.82 -9.25 -11.49
C ALA A 11 2.96 -9.54 -12.74
N THR A 12 2.61 -8.51 -13.52
CA THR A 12 2.06 -8.74 -14.86
C THR A 12 3.20 -8.68 -15.87
N PRO A 13 3.14 -9.42 -17.00
CA PRO A 13 4.22 -9.46 -17.99
C PRO A 13 4.50 -8.10 -18.64
N VAL A 14 3.57 -7.14 -18.53
CA VAL A 14 3.61 -5.88 -19.27
C VAL A 14 4.09 -4.74 -18.37
N HIS A 15 3.58 -4.62 -17.15
CA HIS A 15 3.99 -3.61 -16.15
C HIS A 15 3.96 -4.22 -14.73
N GLU A 16 4.93 -3.88 -13.90
CA GLU A 16 4.84 -4.19 -12.47
C GLU A 16 3.68 -3.40 -11.85
N HIS A 17 2.73 -4.11 -11.23
CA HIS A 17 1.59 -3.46 -10.62
C HIS A 17 2.06 -2.57 -9.45
N VAL A 18 1.52 -1.36 -9.33
CA VAL A 18 2.00 -0.34 -8.37
C VAL A 18 2.08 -0.82 -6.91
N CYS A 19 1.29 -1.82 -6.52
CA CYS A 19 1.37 -2.46 -5.20
C CYS A 19 2.59 -3.37 -5.04
N ALA A 20 3.00 -4.08 -6.10
CA ALA A 20 4.18 -4.93 -6.10
C ALA A 20 5.44 -4.08 -5.98
N SER A 21 5.57 -2.98 -6.73
CA SER A 21 6.73 -2.08 -6.62
C SER A 21 6.88 -1.47 -5.22
N ALA A 22 5.76 -1.16 -4.54
CA ALA A 22 5.80 -0.65 -3.16
C ALA A 22 6.26 -1.72 -2.17
N LEU A 23 5.76 -2.96 -2.30
CA LEU A 23 6.18 -4.09 -1.46
C LEU A 23 7.66 -4.43 -1.69
N GLN A 24 8.09 -4.47 -2.96
CA GLN A 24 9.48 -4.76 -3.31
C GLN A 24 10.41 -3.69 -2.75
N ALA A 25 10.09 -2.41 -2.92
CA ALA A 25 10.91 -1.33 -2.37
C ALA A 25 11.04 -1.40 -0.83
N LEU A 26 9.98 -1.79 -0.12
CA LEU A 26 10.05 -1.99 1.33
C LEU A 26 10.98 -3.16 1.69
N ARG A 27 10.87 -4.28 0.97
CA ARG A 27 11.73 -5.46 1.17
C ARG A 27 13.18 -5.20 0.82
N ASP A 28 13.44 -4.48 -0.28
CA ASP A 28 14.78 -4.06 -0.70
C ASP A 28 15.43 -3.13 0.33
N ALA A 29 14.60 -2.32 1.01
CA ALA A 29 15.02 -1.50 2.13
C ALA A 29 15.13 -2.28 3.46
N GLY A 30 14.96 -3.61 3.46
CA GLY A 30 15.10 -4.47 4.64
C GLY A 30 13.86 -4.57 5.54
N HIS A 31 12.74 -4.00 5.15
CA HIS A 31 11.49 -4.11 5.92
C HIS A 31 10.68 -5.35 5.54
N ASP A 32 10.01 -5.95 6.53
CA ASP A 32 9.02 -7.02 6.31
C ASP A 32 7.61 -6.54 6.73
N PRO A 33 6.89 -5.81 5.87
CA PRO A 33 5.55 -5.34 6.19
C PRO A 33 4.52 -6.48 6.17
N GLU A 34 3.58 -6.47 7.12
CA GLU A 34 2.39 -7.32 7.02
C GLU A 34 1.54 -6.87 5.82
N VAL A 35 1.27 -7.77 4.88
CA VAL A 35 0.53 -7.45 3.64
C VAL A 35 -0.95 -7.70 3.83
N GLU A 36 -1.74 -6.62 3.87
CA GLU A 36 -3.20 -6.69 3.95
C GLU A 36 -3.83 -6.48 2.56
N ARG A 37 -4.52 -7.52 2.06
CA ARG A 37 -5.21 -7.46 0.76
C ARG A 37 -6.56 -6.77 0.91
N THR A 38 -6.67 -5.60 0.30
CA THR A 38 -7.91 -4.83 0.22
C THR A 38 -8.61 -5.11 -1.10
N TYR A 39 -9.78 -5.73 -1.02
CA TYR A 39 -10.64 -5.98 -2.19
C TYR A 39 -11.33 -4.69 -2.63
N SER A 40 -11.98 -4.73 -3.81
CA SER A 40 -12.66 -3.60 -4.47
C SER A 40 -11.75 -2.63 -5.25
N PHE A 41 -12.39 -1.80 -6.07
CA PHE A 41 -11.82 -0.78 -6.92
C PHE A 41 -11.95 0.61 -6.27
N GLY A 42 -10.88 1.41 -6.28
CA GLY A 42 -10.82 2.69 -5.55
C GLY A 42 -11.85 3.73 -5.99
N ALA A 43 -12.39 3.61 -7.20
CA ALA A 43 -13.35 4.57 -7.74
C ALA A 43 -14.83 4.29 -7.38
N ILE A 44 -15.15 3.14 -6.76
CA ILE A 44 -16.55 2.89 -6.37
C ILE A 44 -16.95 3.80 -5.19
N PRO A 45 -18.25 4.17 -5.05
CA PRO A 45 -18.72 5.01 -3.96
C PRO A 45 -18.32 4.49 -2.58
N GLY A 46 -17.92 5.39 -1.67
CA GLY A 46 -17.40 5.05 -0.34
C GLY A 46 -18.31 4.15 0.50
N ALA A 47 -19.64 4.27 0.34
CA ALA A 47 -20.60 3.40 1.02
C ALA A 47 -20.42 1.91 0.64
N LEU A 48 -20.09 1.64 -0.63
CA LEU A 48 -19.89 0.31 -1.21
C LEU A 48 -18.45 -0.21 -1.05
N GLN A 49 -17.54 0.61 -0.51
CA GLN A 49 -16.16 0.21 -0.29
C GLN A 49 -16.03 -0.88 0.77
N THR A 50 -15.01 -1.72 0.60
CA THR A 50 -14.68 -2.79 1.55
C THR A 50 -14.12 -2.21 2.86
N PRO A 51 -14.17 -2.97 3.97
CA PRO A 51 -13.60 -2.51 5.24
C PRO A 51 -12.13 -2.07 5.12
N GLY A 52 -11.32 -2.80 4.37
CA GLY A 52 -9.92 -2.43 4.10
C GLY A 52 -9.78 -1.09 3.37
N ARG A 53 -10.59 -0.85 2.32
CA ARG A 53 -10.60 0.43 1.59
C ARG A 53 -11.11 1.60 2.43
N LYS A 54 -12.03 1.35 3.36
CA LYS A 54 -12.51 2.35 4.33
C LYS A 54 -11.42 2.70 5.33
N ARG A 55 -10.64 1.72 5.79
CA ARG A 55 -9.47 1.94 6.66
C ARG A 55 -8.38 2.76 5.95
N VAL A 56 -8.06 2.42 4.70
CA VAL A 56 -7.11 3.19 3.88
C VAL A 56 -7.59 4.64 3.70
N HIS A 57 -8.88 4.86 3.46
CA HIS A 57 -9.43 6.21 3.36
C HIS A 57 -9.40 6.98 4.66
N ALA A 58 -9.70 6.35 5.80
CA ALA A 58 -9.60 6.99 7.11
C ALA A 58 -8.15 7.46 7.40
N GLY A 59 -7.14 6.70 6.96
CA GLY A 59 -5.73 7.05 7.17
C GLY A 59 -5.14 8.00 6.12
N THR A 60 -5.61 7.96 4.87
CA THR A 60 -4.96 8.68 3.74
C THR A 60 -5.85 9.71 3.03
N GLY A 61 -7.15 9.75 3.35
CA GLY A 61 -8.15 10.51 2.58
C GLY A 61 -8.52 9.89 1.23
N SER A 62 -7.94 8.75 0.86
CA SER A 62 -8.10 8.10 -0.45
C SER A 62 -8.48 6.63 -0.30
N HIS A 63 -9.35 6.12 -1.17
CA HIS A 63 -9.61 4.68 -1.24
C HIS A 63 -8.55 3.93 -2.08
N TRP A 64 -7.61 4.63 -2.70
CA TRP A 64 -6.59 4.01 -3.56
C TRP A 64 -5.49 3.33 -2.75
N VAL A 65 -4.95 2.26 -3.33
CA VAL A 65 -3.80 1.49 -2.80
C VAL A 65 -2.69 1.47 -3.85
N PRO A 66 -1.42 1.25 -3.46
CA PRO A 66 -0.93 0.87 -2.14
C PRO A 66 -1.01 1.99 -1.08
N ALA A 67 -1.17 1.61 0.18
CA ALA A 67 -1.05 2.50 1.33
C ALA A 67 -0.27 1.80 2.45
N LEU A 68 0.66 2.49 3.09
CA LEU A 68 1.48 1.98 4.18
C LEU A 68 1.01 2.61 5.50
N GLN A 69 0.78 1.78 6.51
CA GLN A 69 0.62 2.19 7.90
C GLN A 69 1.90 1.83 8.66
N LEU A 70 2.59 2.84 9.18
CA LEU A 70 3.75 2.68 10.04
C LEU A 70 3.31 2.27 11.46
N ASP A 71 4.25 1.78 12.26
CA ASP A 71 3.96 1.28 13.62
C ASP A 71 3.58 2.39 14.60
N ASP A 72 3.99 3.63 14.33
CA ASP A 72 3.57 4.84 15.05
C ASP A 72 2.15 5.33 14.66
N GLY A 73 1.49 4.65 13.72
CA GLY A 73 0.17 5.00 13.19
C GLY A 73 0.20 5.97 12.01
N THR A 74 1.36 6.44 11.57
CA THR A 74 1.52 7.31 10.40
C THR A 74 1.11 6.60 9.11
N TRP A 75 0.45 7.31 8.20
CA TRP A 75 -0.03 6.78 6.92
C TRP A 75 0.66 7.40 5.71
N ILE A 76 1.08 6.55 4.78
CA ILE A 76 1.68 6.94 3.50
C ILE A 76 0.85 6.34 2.36
N GLY A 77 0.11 7.19 1.65
CA GLY A 77 -0.67 6.78 0.49
C GLY A 77 0.10 6.86 -0.82
N GLY A 78 0.00 5.83 -1.65
CA GLY A 78 0.49 5.80 -3.03
C GLY A 78 1.91 5.23 -3.18
N SER A 79 2.10 4.45 -4.24
CA SER A 79 3.33 3.67 -4.48
C SER A 79 4.59 4.54 -4.51
N LYS A 80 4.58 5.65 -5.27
CA LYS A 80 5.75 6.55 -5.37
C LYS A 80 6.22 7.09 -4.03
N ARG A 81 5.28 7.45 -3.14
CA ARG A 81 5.58 7.98 -1.81
C ARG A 81 6.13 6.89 -0.89
N ILE A 82 5.58 5.69 -0.96
CA ILE A 82 6.06 4.52 -0.21
C ILE A 82 7.47 4.14 -0.66
N VAL A 83 7.74 4.12 -1.97
CA VAL A 83 9.07 3.83 -2.53
C VAL A 83 10.08 4.89 -2.08
N ALA A 84 9.72 6.17 -2.13
CA ALA A 84 10.60 7.25 -1.65
C ALA A 84 10.90 7.09 -0.15
N TRP A 85 9.86 6.86 0.66
CA TRP A 85 10.00 6.64 2.09
C TRP A 85 10.92 5.45 2.41
N ALA A 86 10.74 4.31 1.72
CA ALA A 86 11.57 3.13 1.93
C ALA A 86 13.06 3.39 1.64
N ARG A 87 13.37 4.16 0.59
CA ARG A 87 14.75 4.54 0.24
C ARG A 87 15.39 5.47 1.28
N GLU A 88 14.59 6.33 1.89
CA GLU A 88 15.04 7.27 2.92
C GLU A 88 15.20 6.60 4.30
N HIS A 89 14.54 5.45 4.52
CA HIS A 89 14.47 4.77 5.82
C HIS A 89 14.81 3.28 5.69
N PRO A 90 16.05 2.87 5.37
CA PRO A 90 16.42 1.46 5.36
C PRO A 90 16.35 0.87 6.78
N ALA A 91 15.87 -0.37 6.90
CA ALA A 91 16.04 -1.18 8.10
C ALA A 91 17.51 -1.64 8.18
N ALA A 92 18.15 -1.36 9.32
CA ALA A 92 19.56 -1.66 9.56
C ALA A 92 19.85 -3.16 9.72
#